data_AF-A0A0F9F758-F1
#
_entry.id   AF-A0A0F9F758-F1
#
_cell.length_a   1.000
_cell.length_b   1.000
_cell.length_c   1.000
_cell.angle_alpha   90.00
_cell.angle_beta   90.00
_cell.angle_gamma   90.00
#
_symmetry.space_group_name_H-M   'P 1'
#
loop_
_entity.id
_entity.type
_entity.pdbx_description
1 polymer ?
#
loop_
_entity_poly.entity_id
_entity_poly.type
_entity_poly.pdbx_seq_one_letter_code
_entity_poly.pdbx_strand_id
1 'polypeptide(L)' 'MSNLKRKIKLFLLGYCPICEIHFFDAALYGNKDIHYWCPECKELDEEIERIVDGMVS' A
#
# COMPACT_ATOMS: atom_id res chain seq x y z
N MET A 1 5.68 -17.42 6.67
CA MET A 1 4.86 -16.87 5.57
C MET A 1 5.55 -15.60 5.08
N SER A 2 5.87 -15.49 3.79
CA SER A 2 6.65 -14.35 3.27
C SER A 2 5.97 -13.03 3.60
N ASN A 3 6.76 -12.05 4.07
CA ASN A 3 6.30 -10.71 4.43
C ASN A 3 5.41 -10.11 3.32
N LEU A 4 5.77 -10.35 2.06
CA LEU A 4 5.02 -9.91 0.88
C LEU A 4 3.58 -10.44 0.80
N LYS A 5 3.34 -11.74 1.04
CA LYS A 5 1.96 -12.30 0.97
C LYS A 5 1.03 -11.69 2.01
N ARG A 6 1.54 -11.30 3.17
CA ARG A 6 0.76 -10.61 4.21
C ARG A 6 0.47 -9.17 3.78
N LYS A 7 1.47 -8.46 3.29
CA LYS A 7 1.34 -7.09 2.78
C LYS A 7 0.36 -6.97 1.62
N ILE A 8 0.39 -7.90 0.67
CA ILE A 8 -0.62 -7.98 -0.41
C ILE A 8 -2.04 -8.11 0.16
N LYS A 9 -2.26 -9.00 1.14
CA LYS A 9 -3.58 -9.16 1.76
C LYS A 9 -4.04 -7.89 2.47
N LEU A 10 -3.16 -7.22 3.20
CA LEU A 10 -3.48 -5.97 3.88
C LEU A 10 -3.83 -4.87 2.87
N PHE A 11 -3.03 -4.74 1.81
CA PHE A 11 -3.28 -3.78 0.73
C PHE A 11 -4.65 -4.00 0.08
N LEU A 12 -5.00 -5.24 -0.28
CA LEU A 12 -6.29 -5.59 -0.86
C LEU A 12 -7.48 -5.35 0.08
N LEU A 13 -7.24 -5.34 1.40
CA LEU A 13 -8.24 -5.03 2.41
C LEU A 13 -8.29 -3.54 2.78
N GLY A 14 -7.46 -2.70 2.15
CA GLY A 14 -7.36 -1.26 2.45
C GLY A 14 -6.55 -0.93 3.70
N TYR A 15 -5.88 -1.91 4.32
CA TYR A 15 -5.05 -1.70 5.50
C TYR A 15 -3.62 -1.32 5.13
N CYS A 16 -3.03 -0.41 5.91
CA CYS A 16 -1.64 -0.02 5.78
C CYS A 16 -0.73 -1.26 5.87
N PRO A 17 0.08 -1.57 4.85
CA PRO A 17 0.93 -2.76 4.84
C PRO A 17 2.15 -2.65 5.77
N ILE A 18 2.38 -1.49 6.39
CA ILE A 18 3.49 -1.24 7.32
C ILE A 18 3.02 -1.37 8.77
N CYS A 19 2.05 -0.56 9.20
CA CYS A 19 1.57 -0.60 10.59
C CYS A 19 0.45 -1.61 10.83
N GLU A 20 -0.21 -2.11 9.77
CA GLU A 20 -1.24 -3.16 9.81
C GLU A 20 -2.48 -2.83 10.66
N ILE A 21 -2.58 -1.61 11.20
CA ILE A 21 -3.63 -1.18 12.13
C ILE A 21 -4.60 -0.22 11.44
N HIS A 22 -4.06 0.75 10.73
CA HIS A 22 -4.83 1.83 10.11
C HIS A 22 -5.21 1.49 8.68
N PHE A 23 -6.38 1.94 8.24
CA PHE A 23 -6.68 2.02 6.81
C PHE A 23 -5.76 3.07 6.17
N PHE A 24 -5.31 2.79 4.95
CA PHE A 24 -4.71 3.82 4.11
C PHE A 24 -5.80 4.45 3.26
N ASP A 25 -5.56 5.68 2.86
CA ASP A 25 -6.36 6.37 1.86
C ASP A 25 -5.54 6.49 0.56
N ALA A 26 -6.23 6.74 -0.56
CA ALA A 26 -5.61 6.92 -1.86
C ALA A 26 -6.21 8.13 -2.59
N ALA A 27 -5.36 8.88 -3.29
CA ALA A 27 -5.77 10.07 -4.05
C ALA A 27 -5.03 10.13 -5.39
N LEU A 28 -5.74 10.61 -6.40
CA LEU A 28 -5.15 10.88 -7.71
C LEU A 28 -4.47 12.25 -7.68
N TYR A 29 -3.19 12.29 -8.01
CA TYR A 29 -2.48 13.52 -8.28
C TYR A 29 -2.26 13.67 -9.78
N GLY A 30 -2.82 14.74 -10.34
CA GLY A 30 -2.83 14.95 -11.78
C GLY A 30 -3.60 13.85 -12.51
N ASN A 31 -3.03 13.38 -13.62
CA ASN A 31 -3.77 12.54 -14.57
C ASN A 31 -3.39 11.05 -14.53
N LYS A 32 -2.42 10.63 -13.71
CA LYS A 32 -1.89 9.25 -13.76
C LYS A 32 -1.41 8.64 -12.45
N ASP A 33 -1.06 9.46 -11.44
CA ASP A 33 -0.40 8.93 -10.26
C ASP A 33 -1.39 8.80 -9.10
N ILE A 34 -1.47 7.60 -8.53
CA ILE A 34 -2.22 7.33 -7.31
C ILE A 34 -1.23 7.38 -6.15
N HIS A 35 -1.44 8.31 -5.25
CA HIS A 35 -0.68 8.41 -4.00
C HIS A 35 -1.47 7.75 -2.88
N TYR A 36 -0.76 7.02 -2.02
CA TYR A 36 -1.29 6.27 -0.90
C TYR A 36 -0.72 6.84 0.40
N TRP A 37 -1.59 7.11 1.37
CA TRP A 37 -1.16 7.59 2.67
C TRP A 37 -1.82 6.85 3.83
N CYS A 38 -1.08 6.71 4.93
CA CYS A 38 -1.56 6.22 6.21
C CYS A 38 -1.37 7.32 7.27
N PRO A 39 -2.31 7.50 8.22
CA PRO A 39 -2.21 8.53 9.25
C PRO A 39 -0.92 8.42 10.10
N GLU A 40 -0.48 7.19 10.35
CA GLU A 40 0.73 6.87 11.12
C GLU A 40 2.00 6.87 10.24
N CYS A 41 2.03 6.05 9.17
CA CYS A 41 3.21 5.87 8.33
C CYS A 41 3.46 6.97 7.29
N LYS A 42 2.50 7.89 7.11
CA LYS A 42 2.49 8.93 6.07
C LYS A 42 2.47 8.30 4.67
N GLU A 43 3.40 8.64 3.80
CA GLU A 43 3.43 8.22 2.40
C GLU A 43 3.77 6.74 2.27
N LEU A 44 3.07 6.04 1.37
CA LEU A 44 3.20 4.59 1.18
C LEU A 44 3.60 4.20 -0.25
N ASP A 45 3.82 5.15 -1.15
CA ASP A 45 3.90 4.91 -2.59
C ASP A 45 4.96 3.87 -2.97
N GLU A 46 6.18 4.01 -2.46
CA GLU A 46 7.26 3.04 -2.71
C GLU A 46 6.91 1.63 -2.20
N GLU A 47 6.20 1.54 -1.08
CA GLU A 47 5.82 0.25 -0.50
C GLU A 47 4.68 -0.39 -1.31
N ILE A 48 3.72 0.41 -1.78
CA ILE A 48 2.65 -0.07 -2.65
C ILE A 48 3.21 -0.50 -4.01
N GLU A 49 4.16 0.23 -4.59
CA GLU A 49 4.83 -0.15 -5.84
C GLU A 49 5.48 -1.54 -5.72
N ARG A 50 6.24 -1.78 -4.64
CA ARG A 50 6.83 -3.12 -4.36
C ARG A 50 5.78 -4.22 -4.20
N ILE A 51 4.64 -3.90 -3.58
CA ILE A 51 3.53 -4.85 -3.43
C ILE A 51 2.95 -5.20 -4.79
N VAL A 52 2.69 -4.19 -5.63
CA VAL A 52 2.12 -4.36 -6.97
C VAL A 52 3.09 -5.14 -7.87
N ASP A 53 4.36 -4.78 -7.89
CA ASP A 53 5.41 -5.51 -8.63
C ASP A 53 5.49 -6.98 -8.20
N GLY A 54 5.35 -7.22 -6.90
CA GLY A 54 5.30 -8.55 -6.31
C GLY A 54 4.05 -9.37 -6.64
N MET A 55 2.97 -8.74 -7.10
CA MET A 55 1.74 -9.43 -7.55
C MET A 55 1.81 -9.84 -9.02
N VAL A 56 2.59 -9.14 -9.83
CA VAL A 56 2.71 -9.36 -11.29
C VAL A 56 3.92 -10.22 -11.68
N SER A 57 4.78 -10.56 -10.72
CA SER A 57 5.95 -11.46 -10.86
C SER A 57 5.61 -12.91 -10.53
#